data_AF-A0A4Q5NZC9-F1
#
_entry.id   AF-A0A4Q5NZC9-F1
#
_cell.length_a   1.000
_cell.length_b   1.000
_cell.length_c   1.000
_cell.angle_alpha   90.00
_cell.angle_beta   90.00
_cell.angle_gamma   90.00
#
_symmetry.space_group_name_H-M   'P 1'
#
loop_
_entity.id
_entity.type
_entity.pdbx_description
1 polymer ?
#
loop_
_entity_poly.entity_id
_entity_poly.type
_entity_poly.pdbx_seq_one_letter_code
_entity_poly.pdbx_strand_id
1 'polypeptide(L)'
;MKDVAEFLQILGYDVGRPTVFDGMVIQGGHFYRDEDYKFFTGIELFIYVKDNRISVETRTPIWRTKWDSDFHNFTVKQLRKRFGGKFHSDYGKGRYLKYNGHIHTPSESGCRHAYFKLHNEISTSKSYLNFLGGLSRDVDSSVETLYQLVPKSNPFVVSANLFLPSIVAVIEEYFKSIYIALLKYSTRKLSVLKNSKVNGDDLLSISTGELTVEGAIVKSMSFQNIGKVCFYVKELDNSLDIAGELRKPQKGRKENYFDALNRILNQRHELIHRNKFEADYDVNLARKDLETVEEALLYFYEHLIRHYGWNERDL
;
A
#
# COMPACT_ATOMS: atom_id res chain seq x y z
N MET A 1 2.75 -35.37 2.89
CA MET A 1 2.50 -33.92 3.14
C MET A 1 3.82 -33.20 3.37
N LYS A 2 4.64 -33.65 4.33
CA LYS A 2 6.00 -33.13 4.60
C LYS A 2 6.86 -32.92 3.34
N ASP A 3 7.00 -33.94 2.49
CA ASP A 3 7.80 -33.83 1.26
C ASP A 3 7.32 -32.74 0.30
N VAL A 4 6.01 -32.49 0.24
CA VAL A 4 5.42 -31.43 -0.59
C VAL A 4 5.75 -30.06 0.00
N ALA A 5 5.66 -29.90 1.32
CA ALA A 5 6.01 -28.68 2.02
C ALA A 5 7.51 -28.35 1.87
N GLU A 6 8.40 -29.32 2.07
CA GLU A 6 9.84 -29.16 1.87
C GLU A 6 10.18 -28.79 0.43
N PHE A 7 9.51 -29.41 -0.55
CA PHE A 7 9.69 -29.06 -1.95
C PHE A 7 9.24 -27.63 -2.26
N LEU A 8 8.14 -27.17 -1.67
CA LEU A 8 7.66 -25.79 -1.84
C LEU A 8 8.62 -24.77 -1.22
N GLN A 9 9.24 -25.08 -0.08
CA GLN A 9 10.30 -24.26 0.50
C GLN A 9 11.50 -24.11 -0.45
N ILE A 10 11.90 -25.18 -1.15
CA ILE A 10 12.95 -25.13 -2.19
C ILE A 10 12.55 -24.21 -3.36
N LEU A 11 11.26 -24.18 -3.72
CA LEU A 11 10.76 -23.25 -4.73
C LEU A 11 10.71 -21.80 -4.22
N GLY A 12 10.93 -21.56 -2.93
CA GLY A 12 10.99 -20.25 -2.30
C GLY A 12 9.71 -19.82 -1.60
N TYR A 13 8.80 -20.74 -1.31
CA TYR A 13 7.63 -20.47 -0.46
C TYR A 13 8.03 -20.42 1.01
N ASP A 14 7.51 -19.45 1.74
CA ASP A 14 7.40 -19.54 3.19
C ASP A 14 6.22 -20.45 3.51
N VAL A 15 6.50 -21.58 4.15
CA VAL A 15 5.48 -22.60 4.46
C VAL A 15 5.34 -22.69 5.96
N GLY A 16 4.14 -22.37 6.44
CA GLY A 16 3.81 -22.35 7.86
C GLY A 16 3.74 -23.75 8.48
N ARG A 17 3.48 -23.80 9.78
CA ARG A 17 3.26 -25.07 10.49
C ARG A 17 1.89 -25.65 10.12
N PRO A 18 1.75 -26.99 10.09
CA PRO A 18 0.45 -27.62 9.91
C PRO A 18 -0.51 -27.22 11.04
N THR A 19 -1.77 -26.94 10.69
CA THR A 19 -2.88 -26.68 11.61
C THR A 19 -4.02 -27.64 11.32
N VAL A 20 -4.91 -27.83 12.29
CA VAL A 20 -6.13 -28.62 12.10
C VAL A 20 -7.30 -27.66 11.93
N PHE A 21 -8.02 -27.78 10.82
CA PHE A 21 -9.23 -27.01 10.53
C PHE A 21 -10.31 -27.98 10.05
N ASP A 22 -11.46 -27.96 10.73
CA ASP A 22 -12.59 -28.85 10.43
C ASP A 22 -12.20 -30.35 10.32
N GLY A 23 -11.35 -30.81 11.25
CA GLY A 23 -10.85 -32.19 11.27
C GLY A 23 -9.83 -32.55 10.19
N MET A 24 -9.47 -31.63 9.29
CA MET A 24 -8.44 -31.81 8.28
C MET A 24 -7.11 -31.17 8.71
N VAL A 25 -6.00 -31.85 8.43
CA VAL A 25 -4.67 -31.24 8.55
C VAL A 25 -4.44 -30.37 7.31
N ILE A 26 -4.21 -29.08 7.53
CA ILE A 26 -3.95 -28.08 6.49
C ILE A 26 -2.60 -27.41 6.79
N GLN A 27 -1.83 -27.14 5.75
CA GLN A 27 -0.59 -26.38 5.86
C GLN A 27 -0.60 -25.25 4.83
N GLY A 28 -0.58 -24.01 5.31
CA GLY A 28 -0.55 -22.82 4.46
C GLY A 28 0.86 -22.48 4.02
N GLY A 29 0.97 -21.83 2.87
CA GLY A 29 2.22 -21.26 2.40
C GLY A 29 2.00 -20.03 1.53
N HIS A 30 3.01 -19.18 1.45
CA HIS A 30 2.99 -17.97 0.63
C HIS A 30 4.34 -17.79 -0.06
N PHE A 31 4.29 -17.40 -1.32
CA PHE A 31 5.46 -16.96 -2.06
C PHE A 31 5.31 -15.49 -2.38
N TYR A 32 6.33 -14.70 -2.06
CA TYR A 32 6.49 -13.34 -2.54
C TYR A 32 7.97 -12.99 -2.61
N ARG A 33 8.34 -12.17 -3.59
CA ARG A 33 9.68 -11.60 -3.69
C ARG A 33 9.57 -10.14 -4.07
N ASP A 34 10.24 -9.29 -3.30
CA ASP A 34 10.45 -7.90 -3.67
C ASP A 34 11.59 -7.84 -4.71
N GLU A 35 11.25 -8.22 -5.94
CA GLU A 35 12.17 -8.24 -7.07
C GLU A 35 11.69 -7.23 -8.11
N ASP A 36 12.03 -5.96 -7.89
CA ASP A 36 11.81 -4.91 -8.90
C ASP A 36 10.34 -4.70 -9.28
N TYR A 37 9.44 -4.81 -8.29
CA TYR A 37 7.98 -4.71 -8.48
C TYR A 37 7.40 -5.75 -9.45
N LYS A 38 8.10 -6.86 -9.70
CA LYS A 38 7.60 -7.95 -10.57
C LYS A 38 6.38 -8.65 -9.96
N PHE A 39 6.44 -8.99 -8.68
CA PHE A 39 5.38 -9.69 -7.96
C PHE A 39 4.53 -8.70 -7.19
N PHE A 40 3.21 -8.73 -7.39
CA PHE A 40 2.31 -7.78 -6.74
C PHE A 40 1.72 -8.31 -5.45
N THR A 41 1.24 -9.53 -5.49
CA THR A 41 0.65 -10.22 -4.32
C THR A 41 1.32 -11.54 -4.04
N GLY A 42 2.07 -12.07 -5.01
CA GLY A 42 2.66 -13.38 -4.91
C GLY A 42 1.62 -14.48 -5.05
N ILE A 43 1.88 -15.61 -4.39
CA ILE A 43 1.07 -16.83 -4.52
C ILE A 43 0.80 -17.41 -3.14
N GLU A 44 -0.47 -17.58 -2.84
CA GLU A 44 -0.91 -18.32 -1.66
C GLU A 44 -1.13 -19.79 -2.01
N LEU A 45 -0.90 -20.68 -1.06
CA LEU A 45 -1.23 -22.09 -1.21
C LEU A 45 -1.70 -22.72 0.09
N PHE A 46 -2.44 -23.81 -0.07
CA PHE A 46 -2.88 -24.69 1.00
C PHE A 46 -2.59 -26.14 0.61
N ILE A 47 -1.91 -26.87 1.48
CA ILE A 47 -1.65 -28.30 1.35
C ILE A 47 -2.58 -29.00 2.34
N TYR A 48 -3.34 -29.99 1.88
CA TYR A 48 -4.20 -30.77 2.75
C TYR A 48 -4.34 -32.21 2.26
N VAL A 49 -4.86 -33.09 3.11
CA VAL A 49 -5.16 -34.47 2.73
C VAL A 49 -6.66 -34.64 2.60
N LYS A 50 -7.10 -35.13 1.44
CA LYS A 50 -8.50 -35.44 1.13
C LYS A 50 -8.56 -36.75 0.38
N ASP A 51 -9.44 -37.67 0.81
CA ASP A 51 -9.65 -38.98 0.18
C ASP A 51 -8.34 -39.78 -0.02
N ASN A 52 -7.49 -39.82 1.02
CA ASN A 52 -6.15 -40.44 0.98
C ASN A 52 -5.21 -39.89 -0.11
N ARG A 53 -5.47 -38.66 -0.60
CA ARG A 53 -4.62 -37.95 -1.55
C ARG A 53 -4.17 -36.63 -0.95
N ILE A 54 -2.94 -36.24 -1.28
CA ILE A 54 -2.46 -34.90 -0.98
C ILE A 54 -2.99 -33.97 -2.07
N SER A 55 -3.71 -32.94 -1.66
CA SER A 55 -4.17 -31.85 -2.51
C SER A 55 -3.36 -30.60 -2.20
N VAL A 56 -3.03 -29.86 -3.26
CA VAL A 56 -2.42 -28.54 -3.15
C VAL A 56 -3.32 -27.58 -3.91
N GLU A 57 -3.90 -26.63 -3.19
CA GLU A 57 -4.61 -25.51 -3.77
C GLU A 57 -3.69 -24.31 -3.82
N THR A 58 -3.65 -23.63 -4.96
CA THR A 58 -2.86 -22.43 -5.19
C THR A 58 -3.77 -21.30 -5.60
N ARG A 59 -3.53 -20.10 -5.09
CA ARG A 59 -4.32 -18.90 -5.38
C ARG A 59 -3.41 -17.74 -5.77
N THR A 60 -3.86 -17.04 -6.80
CA THR A 60 -3.34 -15.72 -7.21
C THR A 60 -4.55 -14.84 -7.49
N PRO A 61 -4.60 -13.59 -7.02
CA PRO A 61 -5.76 -12.73 -7.18
C PRO A 61 -5.94 -12.27 -8.63
N ILE A 62 -7.08 -11.65 -8.92
CA ILE A 62 -7.38 -11.10 -10.26
C ILE A 62 -6.42 -9.97 -10.64
N TRP A 63 -5.89 -9.24 -9.66
CA TRP A 63 -4.94 -8.14 -9.81
C TRP A 63 -3.47 -8.57 -9.98
N ARG A 64 -3.23 -9.88 -10.14
CA ARG A 64 -1.91 -10.49 -10.31
C ARG A 64 -1.14 -9.89 -11.48
N THR A 65 0.18 -9.88 -11.40
CA THR A 65 1.03 -9.52 -12.54
C THR A 65 1.23 -10.70 -13.47
N LYS A 66 1.89 -10.44 -14.61
CA LYS A 66 2.43 -11.48 -15.47
C LYS A 66 3.37 -12.41 -14.69
N TRP A 67 4.25 -11.87 -13.85
CA TRP A 67 5.22 -12.66 -13.08
C TRP A 67 4.55 -13.53 -12.01
N ASP A 68 3.54 -13.01 -11.31
CA ASP A 68 2.71 -13.81 -10.40
C ASP A 68 2.08 -15.01 -11.16
N SER A 69 1.53 -14.76 -12.36
CA SER A 69 0.91 -15.80 -13.20
C SER A 69 1.91 -16.84 -13.71
N ASP A 70 3.07 -16.38 -14.18
CA ASP A 70 4.13 -17.24 -14.70
C ASP A 70 4.71 -18.11 -13.59
N PHE A 71 4.95 -17.54 -12.40
CA PHE A 71 5.45 -18.28 -11.25
C PHE A 71 4.39 -19.26 -10.72
N HIS A 72 3.10 -18.93 -10.76
CA HIS A 72 2.02 -19.87 -10.43
C HIS A 72 2.06 -21.08 -11.34
N ASN A 73 2.10 -20.85 -12.65
CA ASN A 73 2.19 -21.92 -13.64
C ASN A 73 3.47 -22.74 -13.46
N PHE A 74 4.59 -22.09 -13.14
CA PHE A 74 5.84 -22.75 -12.80
C PHE A 74 5.69 -23.67 -11.58
N THR A 75 5.12 -23.19 -10.47
CA THR A 75 4.88 -24.00 -9.26
C THR A 75 4.04 -25.24 -9.58
N VAL A 76 2.91 -25.08 -10.28
CA VAL A 76 2.04 -26.20 -10.68
C VAL A 76 2.79 -27.20 -11.57
N LYS A 77 3.59 -26.69 -12.51
CA LYS A 77 4.42 -27.53 -13.39
C LYS A 77 5.47 -28.32 -12.61
N GLN A 78 6.15 -27.69 -11.64
CA GLN A 78 7.17 -28.33 -10.82
C GLN A 78 6.59 -29.39 -9.87
N LEU A 79 5.45 -29.08 -9.22
CA LEU A 79 4.73 -30.05 -8.39
C LEU A 79 4.35 -31.30 -9.19
N ARG A 80 3.79 -31.11 -10.39
CA ARG A 80 3.45 -32.23 -11.28
C ARG A 80 4.66 -33.01 -11.76
N LYS A 81 5.76 -32.33 -12.06
CA LYS A 81 7.00 -32.99 -12.48
C LYS A 81 7.57 -33.85 -11.35
N ARG A 82 7.47 -33.40 -10.09
CA ARG A 82 8.04 -34.09 -8.93
C ARG A 82 7.16 -35.22 -8.38
N PHE A 83 5.85 -34.99 -8.29
CA PHE A 83 4.90 -35.87 -7.59
C PHE A 83 3.85 -36.51 -8.52
N GLY A 84 3.82 -36.12 -9.80
CA GLY A 84 2.78 -36.57 -10.74
C GLY A 84 1.43 -35.89 -10.49
N GLY A 85 0.35 -36.61 -10.80
CA GLY A 85 -1.01 -36.16 -10.54
C GLY A 85 -1.66 -35.30 -11.64
N LYS A 86 -2.90 -34.90 -11.36
CA LYS A 86 -3.75 -34.09 -12.24
C LYS A 86 -4.00 -32.75 -11.56
N PHE A 87 -4.17 -31.70 -12.35
CA PHE A 87 -4.53 -30.37 -11.85
C PHE A 87 -5.71 -29.81 -12.63
N HIS A 88 -6.39 -28.87 -12.01
CA HIS A 88 -7.50 -28.12 -12.56
C HIS A 88 -7.27 -26.64 -12.27
N SER A 89 -7.63 -25.78 -13.21
CA SER A 89 -7.66 -24.33 -13.03
C SER A 89 -8.99 -23.80 -13.51
N ASP A 90 -9.23 -22.50 -13.33
CA ASP A 90 -10.39 -21.79 -13.86
C ASP A 90 -10.53 -21.90 -15.39
N TYR A 91 -9.43 -22.21 -16.10
CA TYR A 91 -9.43 -22.41 -17.55
C TYR A 91 -9.77 -23.85 -17.97
N GLY A 92 -9.92 -24.75 -17.00
CA GLY A 92 -10.28 -26.14 -17.17
C GLY A 92 -9.17 -27.12 -16.74
N LYS A 93 -9.47 -28.42 -16.92
CA LYS A 93 -8.57 -29.51 -16.54
C LYS A 93 -7.27 -29.47 -17.34
N GLY A 94 -6.13 -29.52 -16.65
CA GLY A 94 -4.81 -29.56 -17.27
C GLY A 94 -4.37 -28.28 -17.96
N ARG A 95 -5.08 -27.16 -17.76
CA ARG A 95 -4.81 -25.88 -18.43
C ARG A 95 -4.16 -24.91 -17.45
N TYR A 96 -3.06 -24.30 -17.86
CA TYR A 96 -2.36 -23.27 -17.10
C TYR A 96 -3.09 -21.93 -17.15
N LEU A 97 -2.83 -21.07 -16.17
CA LEU A 97 -3.36 -19.71 -16.15
C LEU A 97 -2.85 -18.94 -17.35
N LYS A 98 -3.72 -18.12 -17.95
CA LYS A 98 -3.33 -17.15 -18.96
C LYS A 98 -3.25 -15.76 -18.33
N TYR A 99 -2.25 -15.00 -18.73
CA TYR A 99 -2.17 -13.59 -18.40
C TYR A 99 -2.58 -12.78 -19.64
N ASN A 100 -3.74 -12.13 -19.54
CA ASN A 100 -4.29 -11.28 -20.60
C ASN A 100 -4.27 -9.80 -20.20
N GLY A 101 -3.62 -9.47 -19.08
CA GLY A 101 -3.51 -8.11 -18.56
C GLY A 101 -2.39 -7.31 -19.23
N HIS A 102 -2.30 -6.04 -18.85
CA HIS A 102 -1.24 -5.14 -19.29
C HIS A 102 0.09 -5.48 -18.61
N ILE A 103 1.19 -5.51 -19.37
CA ILE A 103 2.52 -5.71 -18.79
C ILE A 103 3.07 -4.34 -18.43
N HIS A 104 3.00 -4.00 -17.15
CA HIS A 104 3.46 -2.72 -16.64
C HIS A 104 4.97 -2.55 -16.80
N THR A 105 5.38 -1.31 -17.06
CA THR A 105 6.79 -0.93 -16.88
C THR A 105 7.18 -1.02 -15.40
N PRO A 106 8.46 -1.17 -15.04
CA PRO A 106 8.85 -1.27 -13.64
C PRO A 106 8.48 -0.03 -12.79
N SER A 107 8.55 1.17 -13.35
CA SER A 107 8.11 2.41 -12.67
C SER A 107 6.59 2.44 -12.47
N GLU A 108 5.82 2.05 -13.49
CA GLU A 108 4.36 1.95 -13.42
C GLU A 108 3.94 0.92 -12.37
N SER A 109 4.58 -0.26 -12.37
CA SER A 109 4.34 -1.29 -11.38
C SER A 109 4.61 -0.78 -9.96
N GLY A 110 5.75 -0.12 -9.72
CA GLY A 110 6.08 0.45 -8.41
C GLY A 110 5.05 1.48 -7.94
N CYS A 111 4.59 2.36 -8.83
CA CYS A 111 3.56 3.33 -8.49
C CYS A 111 2.20 2.66 -8.21
N ARG A 112 1.84 1.61 -8.96
CA ARG A 112 0.63 0.81 -8.74
C ARG A 112 0.66 0.09 -7.39
N HIS A 113 1.82 -0.41 -6.97
CA HIS A 113 1.97 -1.01 -5.63
C HIS A 113 1.70 0.01 -4.52
N ALA A 114 2.23 1.23 -4.65
CA ALA A 114 1.99 2.31 -3.69
C ALA A 114 0.49 2.65 -3.60
N TYR A 115 -0.20 2.75 -4.75
CA TYR A 115 -1.63 2.99 -4.80
C TYR A 115 -2.47 1.86 -4.18
N PHE A 116 -2.12 0.59 -4.43
CA PHE A 116 -2.85 -0.53 -3.83
C PHE A 116 -2.64 -0.63 -2.31
N LYS A 117 -1.41 -0.39 -1.84
CA LYS A 117 -1.10 -0.30 -0.41
C LYS A 117 -1.92 0.79 0.26
N LEU A 118 -2.01 1.96 -0.36
CA LEU A 118 -2.88 3.06 0.09
C LEU A 118 -4.33 2.61 0.27
N HIS A 119 -4.90 1.94 -0.72
CA HIS A 119 -6.30 1.51 -0.65
C HIS A 119 -6.56 0.56 0.54
N ASN A 120 -5.62 -0.35 0.83
CA ASN A 120 -5.72 -1.24 1.98
C ASN A 120 -5.60 -0.48 3.31
N GLU A 121 -4.63 0.43 3.43
CA GLU A 121 -4.42 1.24 4.64
C GLU A 121 -5.61 2.17 4.94
N ILE A 122 -6.18 2.78 3.90
CA ILE A 122 -7.37 3.61 4.01
C ILE A 122 -8.59 2.77 4.39
N SER A 123 -8.74 1.56 3.84
CA SER A 123 -9.86 0.67 4.18
C SER A 123 -9.84 0.30 5.67
N THR A 124 -8.69 -0.07 6.21
CA THR A 124 -8.54 -0.33 7.66
C THR A 124 -8.85 0.92 8.49
N SER A 125 -8.37 2.08 8.06
CA SER A 125 -8.61 3.37 8.70
C SER A 125 -10.10 3.75 8.73
N LYS A 126 -10.83 3.52 7.63
CA LYS A 126 -12.28 3.70 7.54
C LYS A 126 -13.02 2.79 8.52
N SER A 127 -12.64 1.51 8.62
CA SER A 127 -13.25 0.58 9.58
C SER A 127 -13.12 1.08 11.02
N TYR A 128 -11.95 1.59 11.41
CA TYR A 128 -11.74 2.17 12.74
C TYR A 128 -12.62 3.40 12.99
N LEU A 129 -12.64 4.36 12.07
CA LEU A 129 -13.45 5.58 12.22
C LEU A 129 -14.96 5.28 12.20
N ASN A 130 -15.40 4.31 11.40
CA ASN A 130 -16.79 3.85 11.37
C ASN A 130 -17.21 3.21 12.70
N PHE A 131 -16.31 2.42 13.31
CA PHE A 131 -16.53 1.86 14.63
C PHE A 131 -16.67 2.96 15.68
N LEU A 132 -15.75 3.93 15.71
CA LEU A 132 -15.83 5.08 16.62
C LEU A 132 -17.10 5.92 16.40
N GLY A 133 -17.48 6.17 15.16
CA GLY A 133 -18.70 6.91 14.83
C GLY A 133 -19.99 6.14 15.13
N GLY A 134 -19.92 4.81 15.23
CA GLY A 134 -20.98 3.99 15.83
C GLY A 134 -21.12 4.31 17.32
N LEU A 135 -20.03 4.15 18.06
CA LEU A 135 -20.00 4.38 19.51
C LEU A 135 -20.38 5.81 19.91
N SER A 136 -19.99 6.81 19.12
CA SER A 136 -20.31 8.22 19.41
C SER A 136 -21.81 8.52 19.32
N ARG A 137 -22.58 7.74 18.56
CA ARG A 137 -24.03 7.92 18.43
C ARG A 137 -24.81 7.29 19.58
N ASP A 138 -24.19 6.37 20.32
CA ASP A 138 -24.80 5.65 21.45
C ASP A 138 -24.55 6.35 22.79
N VAL A 139 -23.94 7.55 22.79
CA VAL A 139 -23.64 8.33 24.00
C VAL A 139 -24.92 8.91 24.59
N ASP A 140 -25.08 8.78 25.91
CA ASP A 140 -26.20 9.37 26.63
C ASP A 140 -26.18 10.91 26.55
N SER A 141 -27.36 11.52 26.35
CA SER A 141 -27.54 12.97 26.24
C SER A 141 -26.97 13.80 27.40
N SER A 142 -26.97 13.24 28.62
CA SER A 142 -26.40 13.88 29.81
C SER A 142 -24.87 13.98 29.74
N VAL A 143 -24.23 12.95 29.16
CA VAL A 143 -22.78 12.91 28.93
C VAL A 143 -22.39 13.80 27.74
N GLU A 144 -23.23 13.84 26.70
CA GLU A 144 -23.00 14.70 25.53
C GLU A 144 -22.95 16.18 25.91
N THR A 145 -23.81 16.61 26.83
CA THR A 145 -23.79 18.00 27.35
C THR A 145 -22.47 18.33 28.05
N LEU A 146 -21.91 17.39 28.82
CA LEU A 146 -20.60 17.57 29.45
C LEU A 146 -19.48 17.66 28.42
N TYR A 147 -19.54 16.87 27.36
CA TYR A 147 -18.57 16.92 26.26
C TYR A 147 -18.62 18.24 25.48
N GLN A 148 -19.78 18.87 25.33
CA GLN A 148 -19.88 20.20 24.73
C GLN A 148 -19.23 21.29 25.58
N LEU A 149 -19.31 21.17 26.91
CA LEU A 149 -18.68 22.11 27.84
C LEU A 149 -17.15 21.94 27.89
N VAL A 150 -16.67 20.69 27.79
CA VAL A 150 -15.25 20.37 27.83
C VAL A 150 -14.89 19.42 26.67
N PRO A 151 -14.72 19.93 25.43
CA PRO A 151 -14.46 19.08 24.26
C PRO A 151 -13.20 18.21 24.39
N LYS A 152 -12.20 18.69 25.14
CA LYS A 152 -10.96 17.93 25.39
C LYS A 152 -11.14 16.72 26.30
N SER A 153 -12.27 16.60 27.01
CA SER A 153 -12.63 15.37 27.73
C SER A 153 -13.53 14.45 26.91
N ASN A 154 -13.96 14.87 25.71
CA ASN A 154 -14.71 14.00 24.81
C ASN A 154 -13.74 12.97 24.19
N PRO A 155 -13.89 11.66 24.52
CA PRO A 155 -12.97 10.62 24.03
C PRO A 155 -13.00 10.47 22.50
N PHE A 156 -14.09 10.86 21.83
CA PHE A 156 -14.22 10.79 20.37
C PHE A 156 -13.44 11.91 19.68
N VAL A 157 -13.50 13.14 20.22
CA VAL A 157 -12.67 14.27 19.74
C VAL A 157 -11.18 13.97 20.01
N VAL A 158 -10.88 13.39 21.18
CA VAL A 158 -9.51 12.96 21.52
C VAL A 158 -9.02 11.89 20.55
N SER A 159 -9.82 10.87 20.30
CA SER A 159 -9.46 9.80 19.37
C SER A 159 -9.27 10.32 17.94
N ALA A 160 -10.12 11.25 17.48
CA ALA A 160 -10.00 11.87 16.16
C ALA A 160 -8.69 12.66 16.00
N ASN A 161 -8.34 13.50 16.98
CA ASN A 161 -7.06 14.21 16.98
C ASN A 161 -5.87 13.24 17.02
N LEU A 162 -5.92 12.21 17.86
CA LEU A 162 -4.87 11.18 17.95
C LEU A 162 -4.78 10.29 16.71
N PHE A 163 -5.81 10.27 15.86
CA PHE A 163 -5.82 9.55 14.60
C PHE A 163 -5.11 10.32 13.47
N LEU A 164 -4.98 11.65 13.60
CA LEU A 164 -4.36 12.51 12.59
C LEU A 164 -2.92 12.09 12.20
N PRO A 165 -2.03 11.66 13.12
CA PRO A 165 -0.73 11.08 12.76
C PRO A 165 -0.83 9.88 11.82
N SER A 166 -1.85 9.02 11.96
CA SER A 166 -2.07 7.88 11.07
C SER A 166 -2.43 8.33 9.66
N ILE A 167 -3.30 9.34 9.52
CA ILE A 167 -3.62 9.95 8.21
C ILE A 167 -2.35 10.51 7.56
N VAL A 168 -1.52 11.21 8.32
CA VAL A 168 -0.26 11.77 7.82
C VAL A 168 0.74 10.68 7.43
N ALA A 169 0.82 9.57 8.17
CA ALA A 169 1.67 8.44 7.83
C ALA A 169 1.27 7.82 6.48
N VAL A 170 -0.02 7.69 6.20
CA VAL A 170 -0.54 7.21 4.91
C VAL A 170 -0.11 8.14 3.76
N ILE A 171 -0.27 9.46 3.94
CA ILE A 171 0.17 10.46 2.94
C ILE A 171 1.69 10.33 2.70
N GLU A 172 2.46 10.25 3.76
CA GLU A 172 3.92 10.19 3.72
C GLU A 172 4.41 8.95 2.99
N GLU A 173 3.92 7.77 3.38
CA GLU A 173 4.33 6.49 2.82
C GLU A 173 3.91 6.37 1.35
N TYR A 174 2.73 6.88 0.99
CA TYR A 174 2.28 6.91 -0.40
C TYR A 174 3.24 7.72 -1.28
N PHE A 175 3.49 8.99 -0.94
CA PHE A 175 4.35 9.85 -1.76
C PHE A 175 5.80 9.38 -1.78
N LYS A 176 6.29 8.86 -0.65
CA LYS A 176 7.62 8.25 -0.56
C LYS A 176 7.74 7.05 -1.49
N SER A 177 6.77 6.14 -1.48
CA SER A 177 6.77 4.93 -2.32
C SER A 177 6.71 5.28 -3.81
N ILE A 178 5.83 6.22 -4.19
CA ILE A 178 5.79 6.75 -5.56
C ILE A 178 7.15 7.33 -5.95
N TYR A 179 7.73 8.18 -5.10
CA TYR A 179 8.99 8.86 -5.42
C TYR A 179 10.14 7.87 -5.59
N ILE A 180 10.24 6.84 -4.73
CA ILE A 180 11.22 5.75 -4.89
C ILE A 180 11.04 5.07 -6.25
N ALA A 181 9.80 4.70 -6.61
CA ALA A 181 9.50 4.02 -7.87
C ALA A 181 9.90 4.88 -9.08
N LEU A 182 9.61 6.18 -9.06
CA LEU A 182 9.98 7.11 -10.14
C LEU A 182 11.50 7.36 -10.19
N LEU A 183 12.14 7.59 -9.04
CA LEU A 183 13.58 7.86 -8.94
C LEU A 183 14.41 6.68 -9.45
N LYS A 184 14.00 5.44 -9.13
CA LYS A 184 14.73 4.21 -9.48
C LYS A 184 15.02 4.11 -10.98
N TYR A 185 14.08 4.56 -11.81
CA TYR A 185 14.18 4.52 -13.28
C TYR A 185 14.32 5.91 -13.93
N SER A 186 14.50 6.96 -13.14
CA SER A 186 14.68 8.32 -13.66
C SER A 186 16.06 8.49 -14.30
N THR A 187 16.11 9.17 -15.44
CA THR A 187 17.36 9.62 -16.06
C THR A 187 18.11 10.64 -15.19
N ARG A 188 17.42 11.28 -14.23
CA ARG A 188 18.00 12.25 -13.30
C ARG A 188 18.49 11.65 -11.99
N LYS A 189 18.38 10.34 -11.81
CA LYS A 189 18.81 9.62 -10.59
C LYS A 189 20.22 9.98 -10.14
N LEU A 190 21.18 10.05 -11.08
CA LEU A 190 22.56 10.41 -10.75
C LEU A 190 22.68 11.85 -10.22
N SER A 191 21.90 12.79 -10.77
CA SER A 191 21.87 14.18 -10.32
C SER A 191 21.31 14.28 -8.90
N VAL A 192 20.20 13.58 -8.63
CA VAL A 192 19.59 13.53 -7.29
C VAL A 192 20.57 12.92 -6.28
N LEU A 193 21.21 11.80 -6.63
CA LEU A 193 22.19 11.13 -5.77
C LEU A 193 23.37 12.05 -5.41
N LYS A 194 23.91 12.81 -6.37
CA LYS A 194 25.00 13.78 -6.12
C LYS A 194 24.62 14.88 -5.13
N ASN A 195 23.35 15.24 -5.08
CA ASN A 195 22.83 16.27 -4.18
C ASN A 195 22.29 15.70 -2.86
N SER A 196 22.25 14.38 -2.72
CA SER A 196 21.70 13.68 -1.56
C SER A 196 22.76 13.46 -0.48
N LYS A 197 22.33 13.50 0.78
CA LYS A 197 23.17 13.14 1.93
C LYS A 197 22.91 11.69 2.31
N VAL A 198 23.78 10.79 1.87
CA VAL A 198 23.79 9.39 2.30
C VAL A 198 24.88 9.22 3.36
N ASN A 199 24.52 8.73 4.55
CA ASN A 199 25.47 8.54 5.65
C ASN A 199 26.15 7.15 5.57
N GLY A 200 27.16 6.92 6.42
CA GLY A 200 27.93 5.67 6.44
C GLY A 200 27.08 4.43 6.77
N ASP A 201 26.11 4.57 7.68
CA ASP A 201 25.23 3.46 8.07
C ASP A 201 24.32 3.04 6.90
N ASP A 202 23.81 4.01 6.14
CA ASP A 202 23.02 3.75 4.94
C ASP A 202 23.86 3.04 3.87
N LEU A 203 25.14 3.40 3.71
CA LEU A 203 26.05 2.70 2.79
C LEU A 203 26.29 1.25 3.22
N LEU A 204 26.40 1.00 4.54
CA LEU A 204 26.52 -0.35 5.07
C LEU A 204 25.26 -1.17 4.78
N SER A 205 24.07 -0.65 5.07
CA SER A 205 22.80 -1.32 4.76
C SER A 205 22.57 -1.53 3.25
N ILE A 206 23.09 -0.64 2.39
CA ILE A 206 23.09 -0.87 0.95
C ILE A 206 24.01 -2.04 0.60
N SER A 207 25.20 -2.13 1.20
CA SER A 207 26.15 -3.21 0.91
C SER A 207 25.65 -4.59 1.34
N THR A 208 24.81 -4.67 2.37
CA THR A 208 24.17 -5.91 2.83
C THR A 208 22.87 -6.24 2.09
N GLY A 209 22.40 -5.34 1.21
CA GLY A 209 21.16 -5.51 0.47
C GLY A 209 19.88 -5.23 1.27
N GLU A 210 19.99 -4.67 2.48
CA GLU A 210 18.86 -4.29 3.35
C GLU A 210 18.20 -2.98 2.91
N LEU A 211 18.96 -2.09 2.27
CA LEU A 211 18.51 -0.78 1.85
C LEU A 211 18.84 -0.55 0.38
N THR A 212 17.90 0.01 -0.38
CA THR A 212 18.17 0.45 -1.75
C THR A 212 18.81 1.84 -1.75
N VAL A 213 19.52 2.19 -2.82
CA VAL A 213 20.10 3.54 -2.98
C VAL A 213 19.02 4.61 -2.92
N GLU A 214 17.87 4.37 -3.55
CA GLU A 214 16.69 5.24 -3.50
C GLU A 214 16.13 5.34 -2.09
N GLY A 215 16.06 4.20 -1.37
CA GLY A 215 15.66 4.13 0.02
C GLY A 215 16.51 5.01 0.94
N ALA A 216 17.83 5.00 0.72
CA ALA A 216 18.76 5.85 1.46
C ALA A 216 18.56 7.35 1.14
N ILE A 217 18.39 7.70 -0.15
CA ILE A 217 18.13 9.08 -0.56
C ILE A 217 16.88 9.63 0.16
N VAL A 218 15.78 8.87 0.14
CA VAL A 218 14.51 9.35 0.70
C VAL A 218 14.49 9.48 2.22
N LYS A 219 15.37 8.80 2.96
CA LYS A 219 15.49 8.98 4.43
C LYS A 219 15.85 10.43 4.82
N SER A 220 16.56 11.13 3.95
CA SER A 220 16.92 12.54 4.15
C SER A 220 15.83 13.53 3.73
N MET A 221 14.74 13.04 3.13
CA MET A 221 13.69 13.84 2.52
C MET A 221 12.43 13.85 3.39
N SER A 222 11.78 15.01 3.48
CA SER A 222 10.52 15.17 4.20
C SER A 222 9.33 15.04 3.26
N PHE A 223 8.53 13.98 3.40
CA PHE A 223 7.28 13.77 2.67
C PHE A 223 6.03 14.28 3.42
N GLN A 224 6.20 14.80 4.64
CA GLN A 224 5.13 15.47 5.42
C GLN A 224 4.94 16.95 5.04
N ASN A 225 5.36 17.36 3.84
CA ASN A 225 5.15 18.71 3.32
C ASN A 225 4.83 18.63 1.83
N ILE A 226 3.58 18.92 1.45
CA ILE A 226 3.11 18.74 0.08
C ILE A 226 3.85 19.62 -0.93
N GLY A 227 4.32 20.80 -0.52
CA GLY A 227 5.16 21.67 -1.36
C GLY A 227 6.50 21.02 -1.70
N LYS A 228 7.15 20.41 -0.72
CA LYS A 228 8.39 19.63 -0.93
C LYS A 228 8.14 18.41 -1.80
N VAL A 229 7.06 17.67 -1.58
CA VAL A 229 6.67 16.52 -2.43
C VAL A 229 6.55 16.94 -3.89
N CYS A 230 5.82 18.02 -4.18
CA CYS A 230 5.67 18.53 -5.54
C CYS A 230 7.02 18.94 -6.14
N PHE A 231 7.89 19.57 -5.34
CA PHE A 231 9.24 19.94 -5.77
C PHE A 231 10.07 18.70 -6.14
N TYR A 232 10.06 17.66 -5.30
CA TYR A 232 10.82 16.44 -5.56
C TYR A 232 10.38 15.74 -6.84
N VAL A 233 9.06 15.60 -7.04
CA VAL A 233 8.53 14.97 -8.26
C VAL A 233 8.92 15.78 -9.50
N LYS A 234 8.82 17.11 -9.43
CA LYS A 234 9.24 18.02 -10.51
C LYS A 234 10.75 17.96 -10.79
N GLU A 235 11.58 17.68 -9.78
CA GLU A 235 13.02 17.50 -9.97
C GLU A 235 13.32 16.27 -10.84
N LEU A 236 12.53 15.20 -10.70
CA LEU A 236 12.64 13.99 -11.53
C LEU A 236 12.14 14.21 -12.96
N ASP A 237 11.05 14.95 -13.12
CA ASP A 237 10.47 15.32 -14.41
C ASP A 237 9.93 16.76 -14.37
N ASN A 238 10.66 17.68 -15.02
CA ASN A 238 10.32 19.10 -15.04
C ASN A 238 8.96 19.40 -15.71
N SER A 239 8.46 18.49 -16.55
CA SER A 239 7.19 18.65 -17.27
C SER A 239 5.97 18.23 -16.44
N LEU A 240 6.19 17.54 -15.31
CA LEU A 240 5.15 17.04 -14.43
C LEU A 240 4.74 18.09 -13.38
N ASP A 241 3.68 18.85 -13.65
CA ASP A 241 3.17 19.90 -12.74
C ASP A 241 2.09 19.40 -11.77
N ILE A 242 2.52 18.64 -10.76
CA ILE A 242 1.66 18.14 -9.69
C ILE A 242 1.01 19.27 -8.90
N ALA A 243 1.78 20.34 -8.60
CA ALA A 243 1.28 21.41 -7.76
C ALA A 243 0.16 22.18 -8.46
N GLY A 244 0.30 22.43 -9.76
CA GLY A 244 -0.76 22.99 -10.59
C GLY A 244 -1.98 22.08 -10.65
N GLU A 245 -1.77 20.78 -10.85
CA GLU A 245 -2.86 19.80 -10.92
C GLU A 245 -3.68 19.75 -9.62
N LEU A 246 -3.03 19.59 -8.46
CA LEU A 246 -3.71 19.50 -7.16
C LEU A 246 -4.43 20.79 -6.75
N ARG A 247 -4.03 21.94 -7.30
CA ARG A 247 -4.65 23.26 -7.05
C ARG A 247 -5.85 23.55 -7.94
N LYS A 248 -6.11 22.75 -8.98
CA LYS A 248 -7.30 22.92 -9.81
C LYS A 248 -8.56 22.87 -8.92
N PRO A 249 -9.58 23.70 -9.18
CA PRO A 249 -10.81 23.66 -8.40
C PRO A 249 -11.59 22.36 -8.70
N GLN A 250 -12.03 21.68 -7.64
CA GLN A 250 -12.85 20.47 -7.74
C GLN A 250 -14.32 20.82 -7.56
N LYS A 251 -15.17 20.20 -8.38
CA LYS A 251 -16.62 20.43 -8.33
C LYS A 251 -17.16 20.04 -6.94
N GLY A 252 -17.83 20.99 -6.28
CA GLY A 252 -18.47 20.76 -4.98
C GLY A 252 -17.54 20.82 -3.77
N ARG A 253 -16.25 21.13 -3.93
CA ARG A 253 -15.30 21.30 -2.83
C ARG A 253 -15.02 22.78 -2.57
N LYS A 254 -14.88 23.15 -1.29
CA LYS A 254 -14.51 24.51 -0.87
C LYS A 254 -12.99 24.75 -0.91
N GLU A 255 -12.23 23.71 -0.64
CA GLU A 255 -10.76 23.69 -0.69
C GLU A 255 -10.29 22.73 -1.78
N ASN A 256 -9.17 23.05 -2.43
CA ASN A 256 -8.54 22.15 -3.39
C ASN A 256 -7.70 21.07 -2.70
N TYR A 257 -7.31 20.02 -3.43
CA TYR A 257 -6.56 18.90 -2.85
C TYR A 257 -5.20 19.31 -2.29
N PHE A 258 -4.50 20.26 -2.92
CA PHE A 258 -3.23 20.77 -2.40
C PHE A 258 -3.40 21.40 -1.02
N ASP A 259 -4.38 22.30 -0.89
CA ASP A 259 -4.64 23.03 0.35
C ASP A 259 -5.20 22.09 1.45
N ALA A 260 -6.04 21.13 1.08
CA ALA A 260 -6.55 20.11 2.00
C ALA A 260 -5.41 19.26 2.59
N LEU A 261 -4.53 18.71 1.74
CA LEU A 261 -3.37 17.93 2.19
C LEU A 261 -2.45 18.78 3.08
N ASN A 262 -2.21 20.04 2.68
CA ASN A 262 -1.38 20.96 3.47
C ASN A 262 -2.00 21.26 4.84
N ARG A 263 -3.32 21.47 4.91
CA ARG A 263 -4.06 21.69 6.17
C ARG A 263 -3.89 20.50 7.11
N ILE A 264 -4.12 19.28 6.63
CA ILE A 264 -4.01 18.04 7.43
C ILE A 264 -2.58 17.87 7.98
N LEU A 265 -1.57 18.04 7.11
CA LEU A 265 -0.16 17.96 7.50
C LEU A 265 0.22 19.01 8.56
N ASN A 266 -0.26 20.25 8.40
CA ASN A 266 0.00 21.34 9.35
C ASN A 266 -0.73 21.12 10.67
N GLN A 267 -1.97 20.64 10.65
CA GLN A 267 -2.73 20.33 11.86
C GLN A 267 -2.01 19.26 12.70
N ARG A 268 -1.43 18.24 12.05
CA ARG A 268 -0.59 17.24 12.72
C ARG A 268 0.66 17.87 13.32
N HIS A 269 1.31 18.79 12.60
CA HIS A 269 2.48 19.50 13.11
C HIS A 269 2.14 20.30 14.38
N GLU A 270 1.02 21.04 14.38
CA GLU A 270 0.54 21.79 15.54
C GLU A 270 0.19 20.87 16.72
N LEU A 271 -0.46 19.73 16.46
CA LEU A 271 -0.77 18.74 17.50
C LEU A 271 0.51 18.18 18.15
N ILE A 272 1.46 17.69 17.36
CA ILE A 272 2.64 16.99 17.89
C ILE A 272 3.65 17.95 18.53
N HIS A 273 3.90 19.10 17.91
CA HIS A 273 4.98 19.99 18.36
C HIS A 273 4.51 21.10 19.29
N ARG A 274 3.21 21.43 19.28
CA ARG A 274 2.67 22.52 20.10
C ARG A 274 1.56 22.05 21.03
N ASN A 275 1.28 20.75 21.07
CA ASN A 275 0.18 20.15 21.84
C ASN A 275 -1.16 20.90 21.61
N LYS A 276 -1.35 21.41 20.38
CA LYS A 276 -2.56 22.11 20.00
C LYS A 276 -3.60 21.11 19.58
N PHE A 277 -4.62 21.02 20.41
CA PHE A 277 -5.72 20.10 20.26
C PHE A 277 -6.92 20.85 19.70
N GLU A 278 -7.46 20.39 18.58
CA GLU A 278 -8.60 21.02 17.92
C GLU A 278 -9.90 20.48 18.50
N ALA A 279 -10.60 21.34 19.23
CA ALA A 279 -11.81 20.98 19.98
C ALA A 279 -13.00 20.64 19.07
N ASP A 280 -13.01 21.19 17.86
CA ASP A 280 -14.03 20.95 16.83
C ASP A 280 -13.68 19.76 15.93
N TYR A 281 -12.47 19.19 16.04
CA TYR A 281 -12.03 18.05 15.22
C TYR A 281 -12.57 16.71 15.75
N ASP A 282 -13.75 16.35 15.28
CA ASP A 282 -14.45 15.11 15.65
C ASP A 282 -14.19 13.94 14.68
N VAL A 283 -14.81 12.80 14.97
CA VAL A 283 -14.69 11.58 14.15
C VAL A 283 -15.21 11.79 12.73
N ASN A 284 -16.22 12.65 12.53
CA ASN A 284 -16.76 12.93 11.20
C ASN A 284 -15.79 13.74 10.35
N LEU A 285 -15.13 14.74 10.94
CA LEU A 285 -14.08 15.50 10.27
C LEU A 285 -12.86 14.63 9.97
N ALA A 286 -12.43 13.78 10.91
CA ALA A 286 -11.36 12.81 10.65
C ALA A 286 -11.69 11.87 9.48
N ARG A 287 -12.94 11.38 9.40
CA ARG A 287 -13.41 10.56 8.28
C ARG A 287 -13.41 11.33 6.97
N LYS A 288 -13.90 12.57 6.98
CA LYS A 288 -13.92 13.44 5.79
C LYS A 288 -12.50 13.78 5.31
N ASP A 289 -11.57 13.99 6.22
CA ASP A 289 -10.16 14.20 5.90
C ASP A 289 -9.55 12.95 5.29
N LEU A 290 -9.82 11.76 5.83
CA LEU A 290 -9.38 10.49 5.25
C LEU A 290 -9.93 10.27 3.84
N GLU A 291 -11.23 10.52 3.62
CA GLU A 291 -11.87 10.45 2.29
C GLU A 291 -11.24 11.47 1.33
N THR A 292 -10.97 12.68 1.80
CA THR A 292 -10.30 13.72 1.02
C THR A 292 -8.88 13.32 0.64
N VAL A 293 -8.15 12.68 1.55
CA VAL A 293 -6.81 12.14 1.29
C VAL A 293 -6.87 11.05 0.23
N GLU A 294 -7.79 10.10 0.35
CA GLU A 294 -7.99 9.05 -0.65
C GLU A 294 -8.21 9.64 -2.05
N GLU A 295 -9.17 10.58 -2.18
CA GLU A 295 -9.47 11.25 -3.43
C GLU A 295 -8.27 12.03 -3.98
N ALA A 296 -7.56 12.76 -3.13
CA ALA A 296 -6.40 13.57 -3.54
C ALA A 296 -5.26 12.70 -4.07
N LEU A 297 -4.97 11.58 -3.40
CA LEU A 297 -3.89 10.67 -3.78
C LEU A 297 -4.27 9.83 -5.01
N LEU A 298 -5.55 9.45 -5.15
CA LEU A 298 -6.07 8.87 -6.40
C LEU A 298 -5.92 9.86 -7.56
N TYR A 299 -6.36 11.11 -7.38
CA TYR A 299 -6.28 12.15 -8.40
C TYR A 299 -4.83 12.43 -8.83
N PHE A 300 -3.90 12.40 -7.88
CA PHE A 300 -2.46 12.45 -8.16
C PHE A 300 -2.01 11.23 -9.00
N TYR A 301 -2.42 10.01 -8.62
CA TYR A 301 -2.05 8.80 -9.35
C TYR A 301 -2.56 8.80 -10.79
N GLU A 302 -3.82 9.18 -11.00
CA GLU A 302 -4.41 9.33 -12.33
C GLU A 302 -3.64 10.33 -13.19
N HIS A 303 -3.16 11.42 -12.59
CA HIS A 303 -2.34 12.39 -13.30
C HIS A 303 -1.00 11.78 -13.74
N LEU A 304 -0.36 10.94 -12.91
CA LEU A 304 0.83 10.20 -13.32
C LEU A 304 0.54 9.25 -14.49
N ILE A 305 -0.58 8.52 -14.43
CA ILE A 305 -0.99 7.62 -15.52
C ILE A 305 -1.12 8.40 -16.83
N ARG A 306 -1.85 9.52 -16.82
CA ARG A 306 -2.04 10.36 -18.00
C ARG A 306 -0.72 10.94 -18.51
N HIS A 307 0.13 11.43 -17.60
CA HIS A 307 1.42 12.05 -17.95
C HIS A 307 2.39 11.07 -18.61
N TYR A 308 2.54 9.88 -18.05
CA TYR A 308 3.46 8.86 -18.57
C TYR A 308 2.83 7.96 -19.65
N GLY A 309 1.56 8.17 -19.99
CA GLY A 309 0.83 7.34 -20.95
C GLY A 309 0.65 5.89 -20.49
N TRP A 310 0.53 5.67 -19.19
CA TRP A 310 0.27 4.34 -18.61
C TRP A 310 -1.18 3.91 -18.85
N ASN A 311 -1.48 2.64 -18.64
CA ASN A 311 -2.80 2.09 -18.93
C ASN A 311 -3.84 2.52 -17.87
N GLU A 312 -4.92 3.15 -18.30
CA GLU A 312 -6.01 3.61 -17.41
C GLU A 312 -6.91 2.47 -16.90
N ARG A 313 -6.83 1.26 -17.48
CA ARG A 313 -7.67 0.11 -17.10
C ARG A 313 -7.33 -0.49 -15.73
N ASP A 314 -6.32 0.05 -15.06
CA ASP A 314 -5.76 -0.45 -13.80
C ASP A 314 -6.12 0.42 -12.58
N LEU A 315 -7.08 1.34 -12.72
CA LEU A 315 -7.66 2.18 -11.66
C LEU A 315 -8.70 1.45 -10.80
#